data_AF-A0A958VB28-F1
#
_entry.id   AF-A0A958VB28-F1
#
_cell.length_a   1.000
_cell.length_b   1.000
_cell.length_c   1.000
_cell.angle_alpha   90.00
_cell.angle_beta   90.00
_cell.angle_gamma   90.00
#
_symmetry.space_group_name_H-M   'P 1'
#
loop_
_entity.id
_entity.type
_entity.pdbx_description
1 polymer ?
#
loop_
_entity_poly.entity_id
_entity_poly.type
_entity_poly.pdbx_seq_one_letter_code
_entity_poly.pdbx_strand_id
1 'polypeptide(L)'
;SIRNKGKVKGAKEALKTAQIALWILTGLHILGLLIIKDPTALVFQFSFTAMFLVAALALKLRPITVLTIVVTILGLFYLFLLVFDRNAFLSGLLWKMLTMITLGYSLYAVITAKKTQEISPYLLQEGEDNLKPKIKPDEDLLDI
;
A
#
# COMPACT_ATOMS: atom_id res chain seq x y z
N SER A 1 -0.19 29.18 5.57
CA SER A 1 0.65 28.16 4.89
C SER A 1 0.85 26.84 5.69
N ILE A 2 0.70 26.80 7.03
CA ILE A 2 0.98 25.60 7.86
C ILE A 2 0.02 24.40 7.61
N ARG A 3 -1.27 24.67 7.39
CA ARG A 3 -2.32 23.64 7.21
C ARG A 3 -2.14 22.76 5.97
N ASN A 4 -1.34 23.21 5.00
CA ASN A 4 -1.13 22.56 3.72
C ASN A 4 0.15 21.69 3.69
N LYS A 5 1.19 22.04 4.47
CA LYS A 5 2.36 21.16 4.70
C LYS A 5 2.00 19.87 5.45
N GLY A 6 1.02 19.94 6.37
CA GLY A 6 0.48 18.75 7.05
C GLY A 6 -0.17 17.74 6.10
N LYS A 7 -0.81 18.22 5.02
CA LYS A 7 -1.47 17.35 4.03
C LYS A 7 -0.51 16.57 3.15
N VAL A 8 0.62 17.17 2.77
CA VAL A 8 1.67 16.52 1.98
C VAL A 8 2.42 15.46 2.81
N LYS A 9 2.68 15.75 4.09
CA LYS A 9 3.25 14.78 5.04
C LYS A 9 2.29 13.61 5.27
N GLY A 10 1.00 13.90 5.44
CA GLY A 10 -0.06 12.89 5.55
C GLY A 10 -0.20 11.98 4.33
N ALA A 11 0.08 12.48 3.11
CA ALA A 11 0.05 11.65 1.90
C ALA A 11 1.20 10.63 1.83
N LYS A 12 2.42 11.01 2.24
CA LYS A 12 3.55 10.07 2.37
C LYS A 12 3.31 9.07 3.49
N GLU A 13 2.75 9.52 4.61
CA GLU A 13 2.38 8.66 5.73
C GLU A 13 1.28 7.66 5.33
N ALA A 14 0.26 8.06 4.58
CA ALA A 14 -0.79 7.16 4.08
C ALA A 14 -0.24 6.05 3.18
N LEU A 15 0.72 6.37 2.30
CA LEU A 15 1.36 5.39 1.43
C LEU A 15 2.24 4.41 2.24
N LYS A 16 2.94 4.91 3.27
CA LYS A 16 3.69 4.08 4.21
C LYS A 16 2.76 3.16 5.03
N THR A 17 1.61 3.67 5.49
CA THR A 17 0.60 2.89 6.21
C THR A 17 0.01 1.79 5.33
N ALA A 18 -0.33 2.09 4.07
CA ALA A 18 -0.80 1.09 3.12
C ALA A 18 0.26 0.00 2.84
N GLN A 19 1.54 0.40 2.74
CA GLN A 19 2.63 -0.55 2.58
C GLN A 19 2.81 -1.44 3.82
N ILE A 20 2.74 -0.86 5.02
CA ILE A 20 2.79 -1.61 6.28
C ILE A 20 1.62 -2.59 6.37
N ALA A 21 0.40 -2.16 6.01
CA ALA A 21 -0.77 -3.04 6.00
C ALA A 21 -0.58 -4.24 5.07
N LEU A 22 -0.04 -4.03 3.87
CA LEU A 22 0.30 -5.12 2.95
C LEU A 22 1.39 -6.05 3.50
N TRP A 23 2.42 -5.52 4.16
CA TRP A 23 3.45 -6.34 4.80
C TRP A 23 2.89 -7.18 5.94
N ILE A 24 2.03 -6.61 6.78
CA ILE A 24 1.33 -7.35 7.85
C ILE A 24 0.50 -8.46 7.23
N LEU A 25 -0.29 -8.15 6.20
CA LEU A 25 -1.13 -9.12 5.51
C LEU A 25 -0.31 -10.26 4.88
N THR A 26 0.84 -9.93 4.29
CA THR A 26 1.79 -10.88 3.70
C THR A 26 2.36 -11.79 4.79
N GLY A 27 2.82 -11.23 5.91
CA GLY A 27 3.32 -12.01 7.05
C GLY A 27 2.27 -12.95 7.62
N LEU A 28 1.02 -12.50 7.70
CA LEU A 28 -0.12 -13.30 8.12
C LEU A 28 -0.34 -14.51 7.18
N HIS A 29 -0.20 -14.30 5.87
CA HIS A 29 -0.33 -15.38 4.89
C HIS A 29 0.84 -16.38 4.95
N ILE A 30 2.06 -15.91 5.24
CA ILE A 30 3.24 -16.77 5.48
C ILE A 30 3.00 -17.66 6.69
N LEU A 31 2.44 -17.13 7.79
CA LEU A 31 2.07 -17.95 8.94
C LEU A 31 1.03 -19.01 8.58
N GLY A 32 0.08 -18.67 7.71
CA GLY A 32 -0.90 -19.63 7.16
C GLY A 32 -0.24 -20.80 6.42
N LEU A 33 0.86 -20.56 5.69
CA LEU A 33 1.60 -21.63 4.98
C LEU A 33 2.16 -22.69 5.93
N LEU A 34 2.47 -22.34 7.18
CA LEU A 34 3.01 -23.29 8.17
C LEU A 34 1.94 -24.23 8.74
N ILE A 35 0.66 -23.85 8.64
CA ILE A 35 -0.45 -24.57 9.26
C ILE A 35 -1.15 -25.49 8.25
N ILE A 36 -1.15 -25.12 6.96
CA ILE A 36 -1.85 -25.84 5.90
C ILE A 36 -1.09 -27.12 5.55
N LYS A 37 -1.79 -28.26 5.63
CA LYS A 37 -1.27 -29.59 5.25
C LYS A 37 -1.78 -30.07 3.90
N ASP A 38 -2.89 -29.52 3.42
CA ASP A 38 -3.46 -29.88 2.12
C ASP A 38 -2.63 -29.26 0.97
N PRO A 39 -2.13 -30.06 0.01
CA PRO A 39 -1.28 -29.54 -1.07
C PRO A 39 -1.96 -28.50 -1.95
N THR A 40 -3.26 -28.67 -2.21
CA THR A 40 -4.03 -27.77 -3.07
C THR A 40 -4.20 -26.41 -2.39
N ALA A 41 -4.60 -26.41 -1.12
CA ALA A 41 -4.70 -25.21 -0.30
C ALA A 41 -3.35 -24.52 -0.12
N LEU A 42 -2.24 -25.27 -0.06
CA LEU A 42 -0.89 -24.73 0.04
C LEU A 42 -0.51 -23.96 -1.22
N VAL A 43 -0.79 -24.50 -2.42
CA VAL A 43 -0.55 -23.79 -3.69
C VAL A 43 -1.36 -22.51 -3.77
N PHE A 44 -2.63 -22.52 -3.38
CA PHE A 44 -3.46 -21.32 -3.35
C PHE A 44 -2.91 -20.28 -2.35
N GLN A 45 -2.60 -20.72 -1.13
CA GLN A 45 -2.03 -19.84 -0.09
C GLN A 45 -0.70 -19.22 -0.55
N PHE A 46 0.16 -20.01 -1.19
CA PHE A 46 1.43 -19.54 -1.73
C PHE A 46 1.22 -18.51 -2.82
N SER A 47 0.25 -18.74 -3.72
CA SER A 47 -0.11 -17.82 -4.79
C SER A 47 -0.59 -16.46 -4.25
N PHE A 48 -1.44 -16.47 -3.22
CA PHE A 48 -1.88 -15.24 -2.55
C PHE A 48 -0.72 -14.54 -1.83
N THR A 49 0.15 -15.30 -1.16
CA THR A 49 1.33 -14.75 -0.48
C THR A 49 2.26 -14.06 -1.47
N ALA A 50 2.56 -14.71 -2.60
CA ALA A 50 3.39 -14.15 -3.66
C ALA A 50 2.77 -12.90 -4.27
N MET A 51 1.45 -12.91 -4.51
CA MET A 51 0.72 -11.74 -5.01
C MET A 51 0.81 -10.55 -4.05
N PHE A 52 0.60 -10.75 -2.74
CA PHE A 52 0.72 -9.68 -1.76
C PHE A 52 2.16 -9.17 -1.62
N LEU A 53 3.14 -10.06 -1.70
CA LEU A 53 4.55 -9.68 -1.68
C LEU A 53 4.91 -8.79 -2.88
N VAL A 54 4.54 -9.22 -4.09
CA VAL A 54 4.75 -8.43 -5.32
C VAL A 54 4.02 -7.09 -5.21
N ALA A 55 2.81 -7.08 -4.67
CA ALA A 55 2.05 -5.85 -4.46
C ALA A 55 2.72 -4.89 -3.47
N ALA A 56 3.24 -5.40 -2.35
CA ALA A 56 3.94 -4.62 -1.33
C ALA A 56 5.23 -3.97 -1.86
N LEU A 57 5.93 -4.67 -2.75
CA LEU A 57 7.14 -4.15 -3.43
C LEU A 57 6.78 -3.14 -4.54
N ALA A 58 5.78 -3.46 -5.37
CA ALA A 58 5.36 -2.64 -6.50
C ALA A 58 4.57 -1.38 -6.08
N LEU A 59 4.11 -1.32 -4.83
CA LEU A 59 3.38 -0.16 -4.28
C LEU A 59 4.14 1.16 -4.44
N LYS A 60 5.49 1.12 -4.35
CA LYS A 60 6.33 2.32 -4.46
C LYS A 60 6.27 2.96 -5.86
N LEU A 61 6.03 2.15 -6.90
CA LEU A 61 6.06 2.58 -8.30
C LEU A 61 4.68 3.06 -8.79
N ARG A 62 3.65 2.24 -8.60
CA ARG A 62 2.28 2.51 -9.08
C ARG A 62 1.25 2.06 -8.05
N PRO A 63 1.11 2.78 -6.92
CA PRO A 63 0.38 2.29 -5.75
C PRO A 63 -1.10 2.04 -6.04
N ILE A 64 -1.76 2.93 -6.79
CA ILE A 64 -3.18 2.77 -7.17
C ILE A 64 -3.35 1.56 -8.08
N THR A 65 -2.63 1.51 -9.21
CA THR A 65 -2.78 0.43 -10.20
C THR A 65 -2.56 -0.94 -9.57
N VAL A 66 -1.50 -1.08 -8.76
CA VAL A 66 -1.16 -2.35 -8.09
C VAL A 66 -2.27 -2.76 -7.10
N LEU A 67 -2.69 -1.86 -6.20
CA LEU A 67 -3.77 -2.16 -5.26
C LEU A 67 -5.09 -2.47 -5.96
N THR A 68 -5.44 -1.74 -7.02
CA THR A 68 -6.65 -2.00 -7.80
C THR A 68 -6.59 -3.39 -8.43
N ILE A 69 -5.48 -3.77 -9.06
CA ILE A 69 -5.31 -5.12 -9.65
C ILE A 69 -5.50 -6.21 -8.59
N VAL A 70 -4.84 -6.07 -7.43
CA VAL A 70 -4.95 -7.04 -6.33
C VAL A 70 -6.39 -7.16 -5.83
N VAL A 71 -7.06 -6.03 -5.59
CA VAL A 71 -8.46 -5.99 -5.16
C VAL A 71 -9.38 -6.62 -6.21
N THR A 72 -9.16 -6.35 -7.49
CA THR A 72 -9.95 -6.91 -8.59
C THR A 72 -9.77 -8.43 -8.68
N ILE A 73 -8.53 -8.93 -8.65
CA ILE A 73 -8.24 -10.37 -8.70
C ILE A 73 -8.90 -11.09 -7.52
N LEU A 74 -8.75 -10.58 -6.30
CA LEU A 74 -9.37 -11.16 -5.11
C LEU A 74 -10.89 -11.08 -5.15
N GLY A 75 -11.44 -9.95 -5.58
CA GLY A 75 -12.89 -9.79 -5.73
C GLY A 75 -13.47 -10.79 -6.71
N LEU A 76 -12.83 -10.98 -7.87
CA LEU A 76 -13.24 -11.97 -8.86
C LEU A 76 -13.12 -13.40 -8.32
N PHE A 77 -12.02 -13.72 -7.62
CA PHE A 77 -11.84 -15.03 -7.01
C PHE A 77 -12.91 -15.34 -5.95
N TYR A 78 -13.24 -14.38 -5.09
CA TYR A 78 -14.30 -14.56 -4.09
C TYR A 78 -15.69 -14.62 -4.69
N LEU A 79 -15.94 -13.88 -5.77
CA LEU A 79 -17.19 -13.98 -6.51
C LEU A 79 -17.32 -15.35 -7.20
N PHE A 80 -16.22 -15.86 -7.77
CA PHE A 80 -16.17 -17.22 -8.30
C PHE A 80 -16.48 -18.25 -7.21
N LEU A 81 -15.86 -18.17 -6.03
CA LEU A 81 -16.18 -19.05 -4.91
C LEU A 81 -17.65 -18.94 -4.51
N LEU A 82 -18.21 -17.73 -4.44
CA LEU A 82 -19.61 -17.53 -4.06
C LEU A 82 -20.58 -18.24 -5.03
N VAL A 83 -20.27 -18.25 -6.32
CA VAL A 83 -21.12 -18.82 -7.37
C VAL A 83 -20.95 -20.34 -7.49
N PHE A 84 -19.72 -20.85 -7.43
CA PHE A 84 -19.41 -22.25 -7.73
C PHE A 84 -19.23 -23.13 -6.49
N ASP A 85 -18.81 -22.57 -5.35
CA ASP A 85 -18.62 -23.31 -4.10
C ASP A 85 -18.89 -22.43 -2.87
N ARG A 86 -20.18 -22.30 -2.54
CA ARG A 86 -20.64 -21.47 -1.42
C ARG A 86 -20.06 -21.93 -0.07
N ASN A 87 -19.80 -23.21 0.10
CA ASN A 87 -19.20 -23.73 1.34
C ASN A 87 -17.76 -23.26 1.47
N ALA A 88 -16.98 -23.34 0.39
CA ALA A 88 -15.64 -22.78 0.35
C ALA A 88 -15.65 -21.25 0.53
N PHE A 89 -16.66 -20.53 0.02
CA PHE A 89 -16.84 -19.09 0.24
C PHE A 89 -17.08 -18.74 1.72
N LEU A 90 -17.99 -19.44 2.39
CA LEU A 90 -18.33 -19.20 3.80
C LEU A 90 -17.22 -19.65 4.75
N SER A 91 -16.48 -20.71 4.39
CA SER A 91 -15.29 -21.12 5.12
C SER A 91 -14.23 -20.01 5.10
N GLY A 92 -13.80 -19.57 6.27
CA GLY A 92 -12.84 -18.47 6.38
C GLY A 92 -13.41 -17.11 5.93
N LEU A 93 -14.73 -16.92 5.95
CA LEU A 93 -15.37 -15.64 5.58
C LEU A 93 -14.78 -14.44 6.35
N LEU A 94 -14.54 -14.60 7.66
CA LEU A 94 -13.89 -13.58 8.49
C LEU A 94 -12.52 -13.16 7.92
N TRP A 95 -11.74 -14.13 7.42
CA TRP A 95 -10.43 -13.86 6.82
C TRP A 95 -10.52 -13.09 5.51
N LYS A 96 -11.48 -13.47 4.67
CA LYS A 96 -11.73 -12.83 3.38
C LYS A 96 -12.22 -11.39 3.58
N MET A 97 -13.13 -11.19 4.53
CA MET A 97 -13.63 -9.88 4.91
C MET A 97 -12.50 -8.99 5.46
N LEU A 98 -11.68 -9.51 6.38
CA LEU A 98 -10.52 -8.79 6.93
C LEU A 98 -9.56 -8.36 5.82
N THR A 99 -9.26 -9.27 4.89
CA THR A 99 -8.40 -9.01 3.74
C THR A 99 -8.98 -7.92 2.83
N MET A 100 -10.26 -8.01 2.46
CA MET A 100 -10.92 -7.04 1.59
C MET A 100 -11.03 -5.66 2.23
N ILE A 101 -11.36 -5.58 3.52
CA ILE A 101 -11.43 -4.30 4.25
C ILE A 101 -10.04 -3.66 4.31
N THR A 102 -9.01 -4.44 4.61
CA THR A 102 -7.62 -3.94 4.69
C THR A 102 -7.15 -3.38 3.36
N LEU A 103 -7.40 -4.10 2.26
CA LEU A 103 -7.04 -3.67 0.92
C LEU A 103 -7.88 -2.46 0.45
N GLY A 104 -9.18 -2.47 0.73
CA GLY A 104 -10.09 -1.38 0.39
C GLY A 104 -9.71 -0.08 1.11
N TYR A 105 -9.41 -0.16 2.41
CA TYR A 105 -8.90 0.98 3.17
C TYR A 105 -7.55 1.48 2.62
N SER A 106 -6.63 0.56 2.32
CA SER A 106 -5.33 0.91 1.74
C SER A 106 -5.48 1.62 0.39
N LEU A 107 -6.37 1.14 -0.48
CA LEU A 107 -6.66 1.77 -1.77
C LEU A 107 -7.30 3.15 -1.59
N TYR A 108 -8.28 3.29 -0.70
CA TYR A 108 -8.91 4.58 -0.39
C TYR A 108 -7.90 5.61 0.13
N ALA A 109 -7.02 5.19 1.06
CA ALA A 109 -5.97 6.04 1.61
C ALA A 109 -4.99 6.52 0.53
N VAL A 110 -4.56 5.61 -0.35
CA VAL A 110 -3.66 5.92 -1.47
C VAL A 110 -4.31 6.87 -2.48
N ILE A 111 -5.56 6.63 -2.87
CA ILE A 111 -6.28 7.51 -3.82
C ILE A 111 -6.40 8.92 -3.22
N THR A 112 -6.79 9.01 -1.94
CA THR A 112 -6.92 10.30 -1.24
C THR A 112 -5.58 11.03 -1.15
N ALA A 113 -4.50 10.31 -0.85
CA ALA A 113 -3.14 10.85 -0.83
C ALA A 113 -2.70 11.37 -2.20
N LYS A 114 -2.93 10.61 -3.28
CA LYS A 114 -2.56 11.02 -4.63
C LYS A 114 -3.35 12.23 -5.12
N LYS A 115 -4.67 12.24 -4.90
CA LYS A 115 -5.52 13.39 -5.22
C LYS A 115 -5.07 14.66 -4.48
N THR A 116 -4.63 14.51 -3.24
CA THR A 116 -4.08 15.63 -2.44
C THR A 116 -2.75 16.14 -2.99
N GLN A 117 -1.90 15.25 -3.51
CA GLN A 117 -0.62 15.62 -4.14
C GLN A 117 -0.81 16.29 -5.51
N GLU A 118 -1.74 15.80 -6.34
CA GLU A 118 -2.04 16.37 -7.67
C GLU A 118 -2.64 17.78 -7.58
N ILE A 119 -3.39 18.09 -6.52
CA ILE A 119 -4.01 19.42 -6.31
C ILE A 119 -2.99 20.47 -5.80
N SER A 120 -1.82 20.06 -5.30
CA SER A 120 -0.82 21.01 -4.79
C SER A 120 0.63 20.65 -5.12
N PRO A 121 1.01 20.64 -6.42
CA PRO A 121 2.39 20.45 -6.85
C PRO A 121 3.33 21.53 -6.27
N TYR A 122 2.85 22.76 -6.07
CA TYR A 122 3.64 23.89 -5.55
C TYR A 122 4.10 23.75 -4.09
N LEU A 123 3.46 22.89 -3.28
CA LEU A 123 3.84 22.69 -1.87
C LEU A 123 4.94 21.64 -1.68
N LEU A 124 5.23 20.86 -2.72
CA LEU A 124 6.31 19.87 -2.72
C LEU A 124 7.67 20.56 -2.94
N GLN A 125 7.74 21.59 -3.80
CA GLN A 125 8.96 22.37 -4.06
C GLN A 125 9.43 23.19 -2.84
N GLU A 126 8.53 23.90 -2.15
CA GLU A 126 8.90 24.67 -0.95
C GLU A 126 9.39 23.80 0.23
N GLY A 127 9.05 22.50 0.24
CA GLY A 127 9.54 21.56 1.26
C GLY A 127 10.97 21.08 1.01
N GLU A 128 11.39 21.03 -0.26
CA GLU A 128 12.71 20.55 -0.68
C GLU A 128 13.76 21.66 -0.65
N ASP A 129 13.38 22.89 -1.03
CA ASP A 129 14.27 24.07 -0.97
C ASP A 129 14.61 24.54 0.46
N ASN A 130 13.82 24.13 1.46
CA ASN A 130 14.08 24.42 2.87
C ASN A 130 14.87 23.31 3.60
N LEU A 131 15.24 22.23 2.92
CA LEU A 131 16.01 21.11 3.51
C LEU A 131 17.44 20.99 3.00
N LYS A 132 17.81 21.73 1.95
CA LYS A 132 19.23 21.99 1.69
C LYS A 132 19.62 23.22 2.51
N PRO A 133 20.57 23.14 3.46
CA PRO A 133 21.18 24.36 3.96
C PRO A 133 21.72 25.09 2.73
N LYS A 134 21.24 26.31 2.50
CA LYS A 134 21.97 27.27 1.65
C LYS A 134 23.31 27.45 2.34
N ILE A 135 24.29 26.65 1.96
CA ILE A 135 25.69 26.98 2.16
C ILE A 135 25.84 28.27 1.35
N LYS A 136 25.83 29.41 2.04
CA LYS A 136 26.30 30.66 1.45
C LYS A 136 27.75 30.36 1.03
N PRO A 137 28.13 30.57 -0.23
CA PRO A 137 29.54 30.60 -0.56
C PRO A 137 30.16 31.69 0.31
N ASP A 138 31.24 31.35 1.02
CA ASP A 138 32.02 32.26 1.83
C ASP A 138 32.38 33.49 1.00
N GLU A 139 31.73 34.63 1.29
CA GLU A 139 32.10 35.94 0.78
C GLU A 139 33.22 36.59 1.62
N ASP A 140 33.84 35.86 2.55
CA ASP A 140 34.88 36.37 3.46
C ASP A 140 36.22 35.62 3.34
N LEU A 141 36.67 35.34 2.10
CA LEU A 141 38.06 34.91 1.82
C LEU A 141 38.76 35.80 0.78
N LEU A 142 38.28 37.03 0.61
CA LEU A 142 39.01 38.09 -0.07
C LEU A 142 39.15 39.29 0.87
N ASP A 143 39.90 39.08 1.95
CA ASP A 143 40.73 40.10 2.60
C ASP A 143 41.37 39.48 3.85
N ILE A 144 42.61 39.00 3.73
CA ILE A 144 43.77 39.08 4.66
C ILE A 144 44.97 38.40 3.96
#